data_AF-A0A1C5FP50-F1
#
_entry.id   AF-A0A1C5FP50-F1
#
_cell.length_a   1.000
_cell.length_b   1.000
_cell.length_c   1.000
_cell.angle_alpha   90.00
_cell.angle_beta   90.00
_cell.angle_gamma   90.00
#
_symmetry.space_group_name_H-M   'P 1'
#
loop_
_entity.id
_entity.type
_entity.pdbx_description
1 polymer ?
#
loop_
_entity_poly.entity_id
_entity_poly.type
_entity_poly.pdbx_seq_one_letter_code
_entity_poly.pdbx_strand_id
1 'polypeptide(L)'
;MDTDGTHDSRGTHAGSVPRPAGPPPMPPTTPPPVPPPPSSAPFETAPPPAPPGHAPDAGPTLREWLHVPRTADAPGTWTYGHRPRPPEEPERTPVRQLVSGALISLLAGMLLWSLLWNGYLGGFWLWPMYLLTPDAWWAGTPEGAIAQNIYNALVIGGLLFVFGRLGRWPELVRRLLGRSGGTEPVTAAPAHPEPEDDLAEWPELRAAGLGEIAARLASEVREGRMNDVDYARIRRAWHSVRADPSRLTAFSEAVRGKGAGACVHPSGKRDLPVRAARHDLLVRQVRIGTVHDGERNPYPRRGTGLALDPVLLGTSLLAVGPPGAGKTHALVRPVVESLALQALAGQAAVIVVCAAGTELGPASAYDVVVRLGDPESVYDLDLYGGTTDPDEAAVVLAEGLVGDLTDTDSRRATTALAQILGPFRAAHGRLPAV
;
A
#
# COMPACT_ATOMS: atom_id res chain seq x y z
N MET A 1 -46.85 -39.11 -46.76
CA MET A 1 -46.42 -38.46 -47.99
C MET A 1 -45.00 -37.99 -47.77
N ASP A 2 -43.93 -38.65 -48.18
CA ASP A 2 -43.64 -39.87 -48.95
C ASP A 2 -42.17 -40.18 -48.55
N THR A 3 -41.86 -41.32 -47.92
CA THR A 3 -41.33 -42.57 -48.55
C THR A 3 -40.00 -42.32 -49.29
N ASP A 4 -38.94 -43.13 -49.27
CA ASP A 4 -38.55 -44.49 -48.87
C ASP A 4 -37.00 -44.49 -48.94
N GLY A 5 -36.19 -45.44 -48.46
CA GLY A 5 -36.36 -46.80 -47.95
C GLY A 5 -34.95 -47.30 -47.55
N THR A 6 -34.80 -48.00 -46.43
CA THR A 6 -34.81 -49.48 -46.32
C THR A 6 -33.62 -50.13 -47.01
N HIS A 7 -32.74 -50.81 -46.24
CA HIS A 7 -32.41 -52.22 -46.48
C HIS A 7 -31.88 -52.84 -45.19
N ASP A 8 -32.62 -53.84 -44.73
CA ASP A 8 -32.31 -54.76 -43.65
C ASP A 8 -31.86 -56.08 -44.29
N SER A 9 -30.81 -56.74 -43.78
CA SER A 9 -30.60 -58.17 -43.99
C SER A 9 -29.56 -58.79 -43.03
N ARG A 10 -30.11 -59.50 -42.02
CA ARG A 10 -29.79 -60.88 -41.59
C ARG A 10 -28.31 -61.27 -41.39
N GLY A 11 -27.91 -61.31 -40.12
CA GLY A 11 -27.62 -62.52 -39.32
C GLY A 11 -26.64 -63.58 -39.85
N THR A 12 -25.55 -63.79 -39.10
CA THR A 12 -24.88 -65.08 -38.89
C THR A 12 -24.17 -65.09 -37.53
N HIS A 13 -24.47 -66.09 -36.71
CA HIS A 13 -23.73 -66.43 -35.49
C HIS A 13 -22.30 -66.90 -35.83
N ALA A 14 -21.33 -66.60 -34.96
CA ALA A 14 -20.39 -67.55 -34.34
C ALA A 14 -19.12 -66.86 -33.82
N GLY A 15 -18.68 -67.25 -32.62
CA GLY A 15 -17.26 -67.28 -32.29
C GLY A 15 -16.71 -66.09 -31.52
N SER A 16 -16.49 -66.31 -30.23
CA SER A 16 -15.51 -65.60 -29.41
C SER A 16 -14.14 -65.57 -30.10
N VAL A 17 -13.62 -64.38 -30.40
CA VAL A 17 -12.27 -64.23 -30.97
C VAL A 17 -11.27 -63.89 -29.84
N PRO A 18 -10.08 -64.54 -29.80
CA PRO A 18 -9.15 -64.45 -28.67
C PRO A 18 -8.31 -63.16 -28.66
N ARG A 19 -7.88 -62.78 -27.45
CA ARG A 19 -6.91 -61.71 -27.15
C ARG A 19 -5.62 -61.87 -27.99
N PRO A 20 -5.07 -60.79 -28.58
CA PRO A 20 -3.74 -60.81 -29.17
C PRO A 20 -2.66 -61.04 -28.11
N ALA A 21 -1.69 -61.91 -28.42
CA ALA A 21 -0.55 -62.24 -27.60
C ALA A 21 0.42 -61.04 -27.45
N GLY A 22 0.97 -60.88 -26.25
CA GLY A 22 1.97 -59.84 -25.94
C GLY A 22 3.33 -60.11 -26.57
N PRO A 23 4.16 -59.07 -26.73
CA PRO A 23 5.48 -59.18 -27.35
C PRO A 23 6.50 -59.93 -26.46
N PRO A 24 7.49 -60.62 -27.06
CA PRO A 24 8.46 -61.44 -26.33
C PRO A 24 9.48 -60.61 -25.52
N PRO A 25 10.07 -61.17 -24.44
CA PRO A 25 11.05 -60.48 -23.60
C PRO A 25 12.39 -60.29 -24.32
N MET A 26 12.87 -59.04 -24.36
CA MET A 26 14.19 -58.70 -24.87
C MET A 26 15.29 -58.92 -23.80
N PRO A 27 16.50 -59.36 -24.20
CA PRO A 27 17.65 -59.48 -23.31
C PRO A 27 18.21 -58.10 -22.90
N PRO A 28 18.92 -58.00 -21.75
CA PRO A 28 19.39 -56.72 -21.22
C PRO A 28 20.54 -56.17 -22.05
N THR A 29 20.27 -55.08 -22.78
CA THR A 29 21.28 -54.23 -23.41
C THR A 29 21.68 -53.12 -22.44
N THR A 30 22.92 -53.18 -21.97
CA THR A 30 23.59 -52.12 -21.23
C THR A 30 23.77 -50.88 -22.11
N PRO A 31 23.40 -49.67 -21.65
CA PRO A 31 23.70 -48.44 -22.38
C PRO A 31 25.21 -48.11 -22.29
N PRO A 32 25.81 -47.53 -23.35
CA PRO A 32 27.21 -47.08 -23.33
C PRO A 32 27.41 -45.93 -22.33
N PRO A 33 28.62 -45.78 -21.75
CA PRO A 33 28.89 -44.76 -20.74
C PRO A 33 28.83 -43.35 -21.35
N VAL A 34 28.05 -42.49 -20.70
CA VAL A 34 28.00 -41.05 -20.96
C VAL A 34 29.33 -40.43 -20.47
N PRO A 35 30.00 -39.56 -21.26
CA PRO A 35 31.21 -38.90 -20.82
C PRO A 35 30.92 -37.94 -19.64
N PRO A 36 31.84 -37.81 -18.66
CA PRO A 36 31.66 -36.93 -17.52
C PRO A 36 31.63 -35.45 -17.96
N PRO A 37 30.87 -34.58 -17.27
CA PRO A 37 30.91 -33.14 -17.52
C PRO A 37 32.32 -32.59 -17.24
N PRO A 38 32.73 -31.50 -17.92
CA PRO A 38 34.05 -30.93 -17.74
C PRO A 38 34.26 -30.49 -16.28
N SER A 39 35.41 -30.88 -15.74
CA SER A 39 35.92 -30.46 -14.43
C SER A 39 35.97 -28.93 -14.37
N SER A 40 35.07 -28.34 -13.58
CA SER A 40 35.16 -26.93 -13.21
C SER A 40 36.34 -26.81 -12.24
N ALA A 41 37.35 -26.05 -12.66
CA ALA A 41 38.43 -25.62 -11.77
C ALA A 41 37.83 -24.98 -10.50
N PRO A 42 38.47 -25.14 -9.33
CA PRO A 42 38.01 -24.48 -8.13
C PRO A 42 38.16 -22.97 -8.35
N PHE A 43 37.03 -22.27 -8.46
CA PHE A 43 37.02 -20.83 -8.29
C PHE A 43 37.48 -20.56 -6.86
N GLU A 44 38.68 -20.01 -6.72
CA GLU A 44 39.10 -19.33 -5.50
C GLU A 44 38.00 -18.36 -5.12
N THR A 45 37.38 -18.61 -3.98
CA THR A 45 36.40 -17.73 -3.37
C THR A 45 37.15 -16.47 -2.96
N ALA A 46 37.02 -15.41 -3.75
CA ALA A 46 37.32 -14.08 -3.27
C ALA A 46 36.53 -13.86 -1.97
N PRO A 47 37.15 -13.34 -0.89
CA PRO A 47 36.45 -13.06 0.35
C PRO A 47 35.26 -12.13 0.05
N PRO A 48 34.10 -12.33 0.69
CA PRO A 48 32.93 -11.52 0.43
C PRO A 48 33.30 -10.04 0.63
N PRO A 49 32.88 -9.12 -0.26
CA PRO A 49 33.06 -7.71 -0.02
C PRO A 49 32.46 -7.38 1.34
N ALA A 50 33.25 -6.70 2.18
CA ALA A 50 32.78 -6.23 3.48
C ALA A 50 31.40 -5.57 3.31
N PRO A 51 30.43 -5.87 4.19
CA PRO A 51 29.10 -5.28 4.06
C PRO A 51 29.26 -3.76 3.97
N PRO A 52 28.57 -3.08 3.01
CA PRO A 52 28.60 -1.64 2.96
C PRO A 52 28.21 -1.11 4.35
N GLY A 53 29.15 -0.41 4.98
CA GLY A 53 28.96 0.21 6.27
C GLY A 53 27.76 1.14 6.21
N HIS A 54 26.85 0.94 7.16
CA HIS A 54 25.63 1.72 7.42
C HIS A 54 24.49 1.54 6.42
N ALA A 55 23.84 0.38 6.49
CA ALA A 55 22.38 0.37 6.44
C ALA A 55 21.86 0.92 7.78
N PRO A 56 20.89 1.84 7.81
CA PRO A 56 20.22 2.17 9.06
C PRO A 56 19.45 0.93 9.53
N ASP A 57 20.01 0.24 10.52
CA ASP A 57 19.30 -0.77 11.31
C ASP A 57 18.17 -0.06 12.08
N ALA A 58 16.99 -0.68 12.05
CA ALA A 58 15.70 -0.21 12.60
C ALA A 58 14.91 0.76 11.69
N GLY A 59 13.70 0.33 11.35
CA GLY A 59 12.65 1.23 10.88
C GLY A 59 12.31 2.31 11.92
N PRO A 60 11.36 3.21 11.62
CA PRO A 60 11.01 4.30 12.53
C PRO A 60 10.64 3.75 13.91
N THR A 61 11.09 4.43 14.96
CA THR A 61 10.68 4.08 16.32
C THR A 61 9.17 4.29 16.47
N LEU A 62 8.54 3.63 17.46
CA LEU A 62 7.11 3.81 17.70
C LEU A 62 6.76 5.30 17.93
N ARG A 63 7.63 6.04 18.64
CA ARG A 63 7.45 7.47 18.89
C ARG A 63 7.43 8.26 17.58
N GLU A 64 8.39 8.04 16.70
CA GLU A 64 8.43 8.68 15.37
C GLU A 64 7.19 8.33 14.54
N TRP A 65 6.78 7.06 14.54
CA TRP A 65 5.58 6.60 13.84
C TRP A 65 4.28 7.24 14.38
N LEU A 66 4.20 7.52 15.68
CA LEU A 66 3.06 8.21 16.28
C LEU A 66 3.01 9.69 15.87
N HIS A 67 4.16 10.35 15.71
CA HIS A 67 4.24 11.76 15.32
C HIS A 67 3.98 12.02 13.83
N VAL A 68 3.98 11.01 12.98
CA VAL A 68 3.65 11.20 11.56
C VAL A 68 2.16 11.56 11.41
N PRO A 69 1.80 12.67 10.74
CA PRO A 69 0.42 13.05 10.55
C PRO A 69 -0.33 12.07 9.65
N ARG A 70 -1.63 11.89 9.93
CA ARG A 70 -2.54 11.02 9.19
C ARG A 70 -3.68 11.86 8.63
N THR A 71 -3.55 12.23 7.36
CA THR A 71 -4.55 13.05 6.66
C THR A 71 -5.34 12.15 5.73
N ALA A 72 -6.66 12.08 5.92
CA ALA A 72 -7.57 11.29 5.12
C ALA A 72 -8.36 12.20 4.17
N ASP A 73 -7.97 12.22 2.89
CA ASP A 73 -8.62 13.07 1.90
C ASP A 73 -9.73 12.34 1.13
N ALA A 74 -9.66 11.01 1.06
CA ALA A 74 -10.66 10.18 0.41
C ALA A 74 -10.54 8.69 0.81
N PRO A 75 -11.59 7.88 0.60
CA PRO A 75 -11.52 6.43 0.81
C PRO A 75 -10.40 5.80 -0.02
N GLY A 76 -9.72 4.82 0.57
CA GLY A 76 -8.63 4.07 -0.06
C GLY A 76 -7.30 4.82 -0.11
N THR A 77 -7.22 6.04 0.40
CA THR A 77 -5.96 6.78 0.50
C THR A 77 -5.14 6.29 1.69
N TRP A 78 -3.87 5.97 1.44
CA TRP A 78 -2.88 5.69 2.48
C TRP A 78 -2.58 6.96 3.26
N THR A 79 -3.01 7.02 4.52
CA THR A 79 -3.02 8.26 5.33
C THR A 79 -1.69 8.57 5.99
N TYR A 80 -0.87 7.56 6.30
CA TYR A 80 0.41 7.75 7.00
C TYR A 80 1.38 8.61 6.18
N GLY A 81 1.61 9.84 6.65
CA GLY A 81 2.44 10.84 5.98
C GLY A 81 1.82 11.41 4.71
N HIS A 82 0.50 11.27 4.53
CA HIS A 82 -0.19 11.77 3.35
C HIS A 82 -0.25 13.29 3.33
N ARG A 83 0.08 13.87 2.17
CA ARG A 83 -0.07 15.30 1.90
C ARG A 83 -1.08 15.46 0.75
N PRO A 84 -2.23 16.09 1.00
CA PRO A 84 -3.20 16.38 -0.06
C PRO A 84 -2.55 17.16 -1.18
N ARG A 85 -2.76 16.72 -2.42
CA ARG A 85 -2.50 17.58 -3.58
C ARG A 85 -3.63 18.62 -3.69
N PRO A 86 -3.34 19.84 -4.19
CA PRO A 86 -4.38 20.83 -4.45
C PRO A 86 -5.42 20.28 -5.44
N PRO A 87 -6.68 20.79 -5.41
CA PRO A 87 -7.77 20.26 -6.21
C PRO A 87 -7.55 20.42 -7.71
N GLU A 88 -6.84 21.47 -8.12
CA GLU A 88 -6.54 21.79 -9.52
C GLU A 88 -5.04 21.65 -9.78
N GLU A 89 -4.71 21.10 -10.95
CA GLU A 89 -3.33 21.08 -11.42
C GLU A 89 -2.91 22.53 -11.69
N PRO A 90 -1.85 23.05 -11.04
CA PRO A 90 -1.42 24.41 -11.28
C PRO A 90 -1.09 24.58 -12.76
N GLU A 91 -1.73 25.56 -13.41
CA GLU A 91 -1.58 25.82 -14.84
C GLU A 91 -0.10 25.94 -15.21
N ARG A 92 0.45 24.85 -15.76
CA ARG A 92 1.83 24.83 -16.24
C ARG A 92 1.83 25.61 -17.54
N THR A 93 2.17 26.90 -17.48
CA THR A 93 2.34 27.67 -18.72
C THR A 93 3.35 26.92 -19.61
N PRO A 94 2.95 26.47 -20.80
CA PRO A 94 3.80 25.63 -21.64
C PRO A 94 5.08 26.38 -21.99
N VAL A 95 6.20 25.66 -22.02
CA VAL A 95 7.54 26.23 -22.24
C VAL A 95 7.58 27.09 -23.50
N ARG A 96 6.82 26.73 -24.54
CA ARG A 96 6.71 27.50 -25.79
C ARG A 96 6.10 28.89 -25.59
N GLN A 97 5.10 29.03 -24.73
CA GLN A 97 4.49 30.33 -24.42
C GLN A 97 5.39 31.21 -23.55
N LEU A 98 6.21 30.60 -22.69
CA LEU A 98 7.21 31.34 -21.92
C LEU A 98 8.37 31.82 -22.79
N VAL A 99 8.83 30.98 -23.72
CA VAL A 99 9.87 31.35 -24.69
C VAL A 99 9.35 32.42 -25.65
N SER A 100 8.11 32.32 -26.14
CA SER A 100 7.54 33.36 -27.00
C SER A 100 7.31 34.67 -26.24
N GLY A 101 6.80 34.63 -25.00
CA GLY A 101 6.65 35.82 -24.16
C GLY A 101 8.00 36.49 -23.83
N ALA A 102 9.01 35.70 -23.49
CA ALA A 102 10.37 36.19 -23.26
C ALA A 102 10.97 36.81 -24.53
N LEU A 103 10.85 36.14 -25.68
CA LEU A 103 11.36 36.64 -26.96
C LEU A 103 10.64 37.93 -27.39
N ILE A 104 9.31 37.99 -27.29
CA ILE A 104 8.53 39.19 -27.64
C ILE A 104 8.91 40.36 -26.73
N SER A 105 9.06 40.12 -25.42
CA SER A 105 9.50 41.16 -24.49
C SER A 105 10.91 41.68 -24.79
N LEU A 106 11.83 40.80 -25.20
CA LEU A 106 13.19 41.17 -25.56
C LEU A 106 13.23 41.95 -26.87
N LEU A 107 12.48 41.52 -27.88
CA LEU A 107 12.35 42.23 -29.15
C LEU A 107 11.70 43.60 -28.95
N ALA A 108 10.67 43.70 -28.12
CA ALA A 108 10.03 44.98 -27.80
C ALA A 108 10.96 45.92 -27.01
N GLY A 109 11.71 45.40 -26.04
CA GLY A 109 12.72 46.15 -25.31
C GLY A 109 13.87 46.62 -26.21
N MET A 110 14.34 45.75 -27.11
CA MET A 110 15.39 46.06 -28.08
C MET A 110 14.91 47.07 -29.13
N LEU A 111 13.65 47.00 -29.54
CA LEU A 111 13.04 47.99 -30.43
C LEU A 111 12.95 49.35 -29.72
N LEU A 112 12.46 49.40 -28.49
CA LEU A 112 12.37 50.65 -27.72
C LEU A 112 13.75 51.25 -27.45
N TRP A 113 14.74 50.41 -27.13
CA TRP A 113 16.15 50.80 -27.05
C TRP A 113 16.63 51.45 -28.35
N SER A 114 16.38 50.79 -29.48
CA SER A 114 16.76 51.27 -30.80
C SER A 114 16.11 52.62 -31.11
N LEU A 115 14.83 52.82 -30.78
CA LEU A 115 14.12 54.08 -31.02
C LEU A 115 14.67 55.23 -30.16
N LEU A 116 15.04 54.95 -28.91
CA LEU A 116 15.61 55.93 -27.98
C LEU A 116 17.02 56.36 -28.41
N TRP A 117 17.90 55.41 -28.72
CA TRP A 117 19.31 55.67 -29.02
C TRP A 117 19.56 56.14 -30.46
N ASN A 118 18.73 55.76 -31.43
CA ASN A 118 18.84 56.26 -32.81
C ASN A 118 18.09 57.59 -33.03
N GLY A 119 17.52 58.20 -31.97
CA GLY A 119 16.93 59.53 -32.02
C GLY A 119 15.52 59.60 -32.62
N TYR A 120 14.85 58.47 -32.85
CA TYR A 120 13.49 58.44 -33.43
C TYR A 120 12.40 59.00 -32.51
N LEU A 121 12.60 58.94 -31.19
CA LEU A 121 11.74 59.56 -30.18
C LEU A 121 12.11 61.03 -29.89
N GLY A 122 13.07 61.60 -30.64
CA GLY A 122 13.61 62.93 -30.41
C GLY A 122 14.25 63.09 -29.02
N GLY A 123 14.32 64.34 -28.54
CA GLY A 123 14.84 64.68 -27.21
C GLY A 123 13.83 64.56 -26.07
N PHE A 124 12.61 64.07 -26.33
CA PHE A 124 11.53 64.06 -25.34
C PHE A 124 11.88 63.24 -24.09
N TRP A 125 12.52 62.09 -24.27
CA TRP A 125 12.92 61.24 -23.15
C TRP A 125 14.12 61.80 -22.36
N LEU A 126 14.84 62.80 -22.89
CA LEU A 126 15.90 63.51 -22.18
C LEU A 126 15.36 64.75 -21.44
N TRP A 127 14.11 65.15 -21.73
CA TRP A 127 13.47 66.32 -21.13
C TRP A 127 13.44 66.30 -19.60
N PRO A 128 13.12 65.17 -18.91
CA PRO A 128 13.18 65.12 -17.45
C PRO A 128 14.58 65.45 -16.91
N MET A 129 15.63 65.00 -17.61
CA MET A 129 17.00 65.30 -17.24
C MET A 129 17.30 66.78 -17.42
N TYR A 130 16.93 67.37 -18.56
CA TYR A 130 17.09 68.81 -18.82
C TYR A 130 16.39 69.69 -17.77
N LEU A 131 15.25 69.24 -17.22
CA LEU A 131 14.54 69.97 -16.17
C LEU A 131 15.23 69.88 -14.79
N LEU A 132 15.90 68.75 -14.51
CA LEU A 132 16.51 68.46 -13.21
C LEU A 132 17.96 68.97 -13.10
N THR A 133 18.64 69.23 -14.21
CA THR A 133 20.05 69.66 -14.24
C THR A 133 20.21 71.12 -14.69
N PRO A 134 21.06 71.94 -14.03
CA PRO A 134 21.32 73.31 -14.45
C PRO A 134 21.92 73.42 -15.85
N ASP A 135 21.56 74.48 -16.59
CA ASP A 135 22.03 74.72 -17.97
C ASP A 135 23.58 74.77 -18.07
N ALA A 136 24.25 75.19 -17.00
CA ALA A 136 25.71 75.28 -16.92
C ALA A 136 26.42 73.93 -17.06
N TRP A 137 25.75 72.81 -16.78
CA TRP A 137 26.37 71.47 -16.84
C TRP A 137 26.58 71.00 -18.28
N TRP A 138 25.84 71.55 -19.24
CA TRP A 138 25.89 71.20 -20.65
C TRP A 138 27.02 71.91 -21.43
N ALA A 139 27.80 72.77 -20.77
CA ALA A 139 28.97 73.45 -21.34
C ALA A 139 30.26 72.59 -21.34
N GLY A 140 30.14 71.26 -21.25
CA GLY A 140 31.29 70.34 -21.27
C GLY A 140 31.94 70.08 -19.91
N THR A 141 31.19 70.25 -18.82
CA THR A 141 31.68 70.03 -17.45
C THR A 141 31.71 68.54 -17.07
N PRO A 142 32.65 68.09 -16.23
CA PRO A 142 32.70 66.70 -15.76
C PRO A 142 31.46 66.30 -14.95
N GLU A 143 30.82 67.25 -14.26
CA GLU A 143 29.59 67.03 -13.50
C GLU A 143 28.41 66.68 -14.43
N GLY A 144 28.29 67.35 -15.58
CA GLY A 144 27.27 67.05 -16.59
C GLY A 144 27.44 65.66 -17.21
N ALA A 145 28.68 65.22 -17.45
CA ALA A 145 28.97 63.88 -17.95
C ALA A 145 28.56 62.78 -16.95
N ILE A 146 28.79 63.00 -15.65
CA ILE A 146 28.37 62.07 -14.59
C ILE A 146 26.85 62.00 -14.50
N ALA A 147 26.16 63.15 -14.52
CA ALA A 147 24.70 63.20 -14.49
C ALA A 147 24.07 62.47 -15.69
N GLN A 148 24.63 62.65 -16.90
CA GLN A 148 24.21 61.95 -18.11
C GLN A 148 24.39 60.42 -17.97
N ASN A 149 25.51 59.98 -17.43
CA ASN A 149 25.77 58.55 -17.23
C ASN A 149 24.81 57.92 -16.21
N ILE A 150 24.51 58.62 -15.10
CA ILE A 150 23.55 58.16 -14.10
C ILE A 150 22.14 58.09 -14.69
N TYR A 151 21.71 59.12 -15.44
CA TYR A 151 20.41 59.13 -16.08
C TYR A 151 20.25 57.97 -17.08
N ASN A 152 21.25 57.76 -17.92
CA ASN A 152 21.28 56.63 -18.83
C ASN A 152 21.23 55.30 -18.06
N ALA A 153 22.02 55.14 -17.00
CA ALA A 153 21.99 53.94 -16.17
C ALA A 153 20.59 53.68 -15.55
N LEU A 154 19.87 54.72 -15.13
CA LEU A 154 18.51 54.61 -14.62
C LEU A 154 17.50 54.22 -15.70
N VAL A 155 17.59 54.82 -16.89
CA VAL A 155 16.72 54.47 -18.03
C VAL A 155 16.97 53.03 -18.48
N ILE A 156 18.24 52.63 -18.59
CA ILE A 156 18.65 51.25 -18.91
C ILE A 156 18.14 50.29 -17.84
N GLY A 157 18.33 50.62 -16.56
CA GLY A 157 17.86 49.83 -15.43
C GLY A 157 16.34 49.68 -15.42
N GLY A 158 15.60 50.76 -15.68
CA GLY A 158 14.14 50.75 -15.78
C GLY A 158 13.64 49.91 -16.95
N LEU A 159 14.28 50.01 -18.11
CA LEU A 159 13.96 49.21 -19.29
C LEU A 159 14.18 47.71 -19.03
N LEU A 160 15.34 47.35 -18.48
CA LEU A 160 15.66 45.98 -18.09
C LEU A 160 14.69 45.44 -17.04
N PHE A 161 14.28 46.27 -16.08
CA PHE A 161 13.32 45.88 -15.04
C PHE A 161 11.92 45.63 -15.61
N VAL A 162 11.39 46.56 -16.40
CA VAL A 162 10.04 46.46 -16.98
C VAL A 162 9.96 45.29 -17.95
N PHE A 163 10.91 45.19 -18.91
CA PHE A 163 10.90 44.12 -19.90
C PHE A 163 11.34 42.76 -19.34
N GLY A 164 12.23 42.75 -18.34
CA GLY A 164 12.55 41.56 -17.57
C GLY A 164 11.33 41.00 -16.81
N ARG A 165 10.48 41.89 -16.27
CA ARG A 165 9.26 41.50 -15.57
C ARG A 165 8.12 41.11 -16.51
N LEU A 166 7.92 41.82 -17.63
CA LEU A 166 6.91 41.49 -18.64
C LEU A 166 7.20 40.17 -19.36
N GLY A 167 8.48 39.84 -19.61
CA GLY A 167 8.89 38.62 -20.30
C GLY A 167 8.86 37.34 -19.48
N ARG A 168 8.46 37.41 -18.20
CA ARG A 168 8.53 36.27 -17.24
C ARG A 168 9.94 35.63 -17.19
N TRP A 169 10.99 36.41 -17.46
CA TRP A 169 12.39 35.97 -17.43
C TRP A 169 12.80 35.28 -16.11
N PRO A 170 12.33 35.70 -14.92
CA PRO A 170 12.63 35.00 -13.67
C PRO A 170 12.10 33.56 -13.61
N GLU A 171 11.03 33.23 -14.33
CA GLU A 171 10.50 31.87 -14.40
C GLU A 171 11.24 31.02 -15.44
N LEU A 172 11.66 31.63 -16.56
CA LEU A 172 12.49 30.97 -17.56
C LEU A 172 13.86 30.60 -16.96
N VAL A 173 14.50 31.54 -16.25
CA VAL A 173 15.77 31.32 -15.55
C VAL A 173 15.63 30.24 -14.48
N ARG A 174 14.55 30.24 -13.68
CA ARG A 174 14.27 29.17 -12.70
C ARG A 174 14.10 27.79 -13.34
N ARG A 175 13.46 27.72 -14.52
CA ARG A 175 13.26 26.47 -15.26
C ARG A 175 14.52 26.01 -16.00
N LEU A 176 15.35 26.92 -16.52
CA LEU A 176 16.55 26.61 -17.30
C LEU A 176 17.75 26.24 -16.42
N LEU A 177 17.91 26.89 -15.25
CA LEU A 177 18.98 26.54 -14.29
C LEU A 177 18.70 25.25 -13.51
N GLY A 178 17.73 24.43 -13.93
CA GLY A 178 17.46 23.14 -13.28
C GLY A 178 17.02 23.25 -11.82
N ARG A 179 16.71 24.46 -11.32
CA ARG A 179 16.09 24.64 -10.01
C ARG A 179 14.58 24.39 -10.14
N SER A 180 14.24 23.18 -10.57
CA SER A 180 13.01 22.51 -10.11
C SER A 180 13.17 22.13 -8.63
N GLY A 181 13.59 23.08 -7.81
CA GLY A 181 13.02 23.19 -6.48
C GLY A 181 11.77 24.00 -6.71
N GLY A 182 10.66 23.31 -7.00
CA GLY A 182 9.40 23.81 -6.47
C GLY A 182 9.69 24.02 -4.99
N THR A 183 9.94 25.26 -4.61
CA THR A 183 9.61 25.68 -3.27
C THR A 183 8.10 25.56 -3.28
N GLU A 184 7.61 24.33 -3.09
CA GLU A 184 6.56 24.17 -2.09
C GLU A 184 7.00 25.12 -0.98
N PRO A 185 6.18 26.10 -0.58
CA PRO A 185 6.46 26.73 0.69
C PRO A 185 6.82 25.57 1.61
N VAL A 186 8.01 25.62 2.21
CA VAL A 186 8.26 24.85 3.40
C VAL A 186 7.29 25.47 4.40
N THR A 187 6.01 25.12 4.24
CA THR A 187 4.98 25.24 5.24
C THR A 187 5.65 24.56 6.39
N ALA A 188 5.87 25.37 7.43
CA ALA A 188 6.58 25.04 8.64
C ALA A 188 6.43 23.54 8.92
N ALA A 189 7.56 22.88 9.18
CA ALA A 189 7.57 21.52 9.71
C ALA A 189 6.38 21.41 10.67
N PRO A 190 5.46 20.45 10.45
CA PRO A 190 4.19 20.40 11.16
C PRO A 190 4.51 20.63 12.63
N ALA A 191 3.86 21.65 13.22
CA ALA A 191 4.09 22.03 14.60
C ALA A 191 4.17 20.75 15.41
N HIS A 192 5.28 20.57 16.16
CA HIS A 192 5.36 19.47 17.10
C HIS A 192 4.05 19.47 17.88
N PRO A 193 3.30 18.34 17.90
CA PRO A 193 2.03 18.31 18.60
C PRO A 193 2.28 18.86 20.00
N GLU A 194 1.38 19.74 20.46
CA GLU A 194 1.52 20.25 21.82
C GLU A 194 1.64 19.04 22.78
N PRO A 195 2.41 19.16 23.88
CA PRO A 195 2.68 18.02 24.75
C PRO A 195 1.41 17.31 25.27
N GLU A 196 0.29 18.04 25.29
CA GLU A 196 -1.04 17.56 25.68
C GLU A 196 -1.70 16.66 24.63
N ASP A 197 -1.36 16.79 23.34
CA ASP A 197 -1.90 15.99 22.23
C ASP A 197 -0.92 14.92 21.72
N ASP A 198 0.27 14.81 22.35
CA ASP A 198 1.27 13.82 21.95
C ASP A 198 0.75 12.39 22.20
N LEU A 199 0.42 11.68 21.13
CA LEU A 199 -0.03 10.28 21.18
C LEU A 199 0.98 9.36 21.89
N ALA A 200 2.28 9.66 21.84
CA ALA A 200 3.30 8.87 22.55
C ALA A 200 3.15 8.95 24.07
N GLU A 201 2.46 9.97 24.56
CA GLU A 201 2.29 10.29 25.97
C GLU A 201 0.92 9.85 26.53
N TRP A 202 0.11 9.14 25.72
CA TRP A 202 -1.18 8.56 26.12
C TRP A 202 -2.19 9.58 26.69
N PRO A 203 -2.54 10.64 25.95
CA PRO A 203 -3.36 11.74 26.45
C PRO A 203 -4.76 11.30 26.86
N GLU A 204 -5.36 10.34 26.14
CA GLU A 204 -6.66 9.75 26.48
C GLU A 204 -6.68 9.13 27.90
N LEU A 205 -5.57 8.50 28.33
CA LEU A 205 -5.47 7.90 29.68
C LEU A 205 -5.22 8.96 30.75
N ARG A 206 -4.43 10.00 30.45
CA ARG A 206 -4.21 11.12 31.38
C ARG A 206 -5.48 11.91 31.63
N ALA A 207 -6.24 12.20 30.56
CA ALA A 207 -7.53 12.87 30.66
C ALA A 207 -8.54 12.07 31.52
N ALA A 208 -8.41 10.74 31.55
CA ALA A 208 -9.21 9.87 32.41
C ALA A 208 -8.70 9.74 33.86
N GLY A 209 -7.68 10.51 34.26
CA GLY A 209 -7.08 10.47 35.60
C GLY A 209 -6.09 9.32 35.82
N LEU A 210 -5.76 8.54 34.79
CA LEU A 210 -4.83 7.41 34.86
C LEU A 210 -3.38 7.85 34.56
N GLY A 211 -2.93 8.94 35.18
CA GLY A 211 -1.64 9.58 34.89
C GLY A 211 -0.44 8.66 35.10
N GLU A 212 -0.44 7.85 36.17
CA GLU A 212 0.65 6.89 36.44
C GLU A 212 0.75 5.79 35.37
N ILE A 213 -0.39 5.29 34.91
CA ILE A 213 -0.48 4.25 33.88
C ILE A 213 -0.01 4.83 32.54
N ALA A 214 -0.47 6.04 32.20
CA ALA A 214 -0.01 6.76 31.01
C ALA A 214 1.50 7.01 31.04
N ALA A 215 2.05 7.43 32.19
CA ALA A 215 3.49 7.67 32.36
C ALA A 215 4.32 6.39 32.20
N ARG A 216 3.85 5.26 32.74
CA ARG A 216 4.45 3.93 32.53
C ARG A 216 4.49 3.58 31.05
N LEU A 217 3.36 3.69 30.35
CA LEU A 217 3.30 3.36 28.93
C LEU A 217 4.15 4.30 28.07
N ALA A 218 4.17 5.60 28.39
CA ALA A 218 5.03 6.57 27.72
C ALA A 218 6.52 6.27 27.94
N SER A 219 6.91 5.75 29.10
CA SER A 219 8.29 5.29 29.33
C SER A 219 8.63 4.07 28.47
N GLU A 220 7.73 3.09 28.37
CA GLU A 220 7.91 1.93 27.48
C GLU A 220 8.05 2.33 25.99
N VAL A 221 7.32 3.36 25.55
CA VAL A 221 7.47 3.94 24.20
C VAL A 221 8.84 4.58 24.03
N ARG A 222 9.30 5.39 25.00
CA ARG A 222 10.63 6.04 24.97
C ARG A 222 11.77 5.04 25.03
N GLU A 223 11.59 3.96 25.78
CA GLU A 223 12.59 2.90 25.98
C GLU A 223 12.55 1.83 24.88
N GLY A 224 11.66 1.97 23.88
CA GLY A 224 11.57 1.07 22.72
C GLY A 224 11.04 -0.33 23.03
N ARG A 225 10.37 -0.53 24.16
CA ARG A 225 9.81 -1.84 24.59
C ARG A 225 8.38 -2.11 24.09
N MET A 226 7.77 -1.10 23.47
CA MET A 226 6.43 -1.15 22.90
C MET A 226 6.49 -1.09 21.38
N ASN A 227 5.81 -2.02 20.70
CA ASN A 227 5.61 -1.98 19.25
C ASN A 227 4.23 -1.37 18.88
N ASP A 228 3.98 -1.21 17.59
CA ASP A 228 2.73 -0.69 17.05
C ASP A 228 1.50 -1.58 17.36
N VAL A 229 1.69 -2.91 17.38
CA VAL A 229 0.65 -3.90 17.76
C VAL A 229 0.26 -3.73 19.24
N ASP A 230 1.24 -3.56 20.12
CA ASP A 230 1.05 -3.34 21.55
C ASP A 230 0.29 -2.03 21.79
N TYR A 231 0.70 -0.96 21.09
CA TYR A 231 0.01 0.32 21.16
C TYR A 231 -1.46 0.18 20.72
N ALA A 232 -1.70 -0.45 19.56
CA ALA A 232 -3.05 -0.68 19.05
C ALA A 232 -3.89 -1.56 19.98
N ARG A 233 -3.28 -2.59 20.60
CA ARG A 233 -3.90 -3.51 21.55
C ARG A 233 -4.32 -2.82 22.84
N ILE A 234 -3.42 -2.07 23.47
CA ILE A 234 -3.70 -1.34 24.70
C ILE A 234 -4.75 -0.26 24.44
N ARG A 235 -4.65 0.45 23.31
CA ARG A 235 -5.68 1.41 22.90
C ARG A 235 -7.03 0.72 22.72
N ARG A 236 -7.08 -0.44 22.06
CA ARG A 236 -8.32 -1.23 21.89
C ARG A 236 -8.89 -1.71 23.22
N ALA A 237 -8.05 -2.13 24.16
CA ALA A 237 -8.44 -2.51 25.51
C ALA A 237 -9.02 -1.32 26.29
N TRP A 238 -8.40 -0.14 26.18
CA TRP A 238 -8.93 1.10 26.75
C TRP A 238 -10.31 1.45 26.18
N HIS A 239 -10.51 1.31 24.87
CA HIS A 239 -11.83 1.51 24.26
C HIS A 239 -12.89 0.54 24.84
N SER A 240 -12.52 -0.71 25.16
CA SER A 240 -13.42 -1.63 25.86
C SER A 240 -13.74 -1.18 27.28
N VAL A 241 -12.78 -0.60 28.01
CA VAL A 241 -13.00 -0.04 29.36
C VAL A 241 -13.94 1.16 29.31
N ARG A 242 -13.81 2.01 28.27
CA ARG A 242 -14.74 3.13 28.06
C ARG A 242 -16.16 2.65 27.76
N ALA A 243 -16.31 1.53 27.05
CA ALA A 243 -17.61 0.91 26.80
C ALA A 243 -18.18 0.19 28.03
N ASP A 244 -17.33 -0.39 28.87
CA ASP A 244 -17.67 -1.15 30.07
C ASP A 244 -16.71 -0.81 31.22
N PRO A 245 -17.08 0.18 32.07
CA PRO A 245 -16.22 0.66 33.16
C PRO A 245 -15.85 -0.38 34.22
N SER A 246 -16.59 -1.50 34.30
CA SER A 246 -16.26 -2.59 35.25
C SER A 246 -14.87 -3.19 35.00
N ARG A 247 -14.36 -3.05 33.77
CA ARG A 247 -13.05 -3.57 33.35
C ARG A 247 -11.88 -2.68 33.76
N LEU A 248 -12.13 -1.50 34.32
CA LEU A 248 -11.11 -0.49 34.62
C LEU A 248 -10.04 -1.02 35.58
N THR A 249 -10.44 -1.72 36.65
CA THR A 249 -9.52 -2.26 37.65
C THR A 249 -8.58 -3.30 37.02
N ALA A 250 -9.15 -4.28 36.30
CA ALA A 250 -8.38 -5.33 35.64
C ALA A 250 -7.42 -4.76 34.58
N PHE A 251 -7.86 -3.77 33.79
CA PHE A 251 -7.00 -3.07 32.85
C PHE A 251 -5.84 -2.35 33.54
N SER A 252 -6.15 -1.59 34.59
CA SER A 252 -5.16 -0.79 35.33
C SER A 252 -4.10 -1.67 36.00
N GLU A 253 -4.51 -2.78 36.61
CA GLU A 253 -3.61 -3.76 37.22
C GLU A 253 -2.75 -4.47 36.16
N ALA A 254 -3.34 -4.87 35.04
CA ALA A 254 -2.60 -5.52 33.95
C ALA A 254 -1.52 -4.60 33.36
N VAL A 255 -1.83 -3.33 33.12
CA VAL A 255 -0.86 -2.36 32.60
C VAL A 255 0.20 -2.01 33.65
N ARG A 256 -0.18 -1.84 34.92
CA ARG A 256 0.78 -1.59 36.00
C ARG A 256 1.78 -2.74 36.15
N GLY A 257 1.32 -3.99 36.05
CA GLY A 257 2.16 -5.17 36.18
C GLY A 257 3.01 -5.49 34.95
N LYS A 258 2.43 -5.42 33.74
CA LYS A 258 3.05 -5.91 32.50
C LYS A 258 3.46 -4.82 31.51
N GLY A 259 3.10 -3.56 31.74
CA GLY A 259 3.41 -2.43 30.84
C GLY A 259 2.89 -2.66 29.43
N ALA A 260 3.77 -2.54 28.43
CA ALA A 260 3.46 -2.80 27.03
C ALA A 260 2.98 -4.24 26.76
N GLY A 261 3.35 -5.21 27.60
CA GLY A 261 2.90 -6.60 27.52
C GLY A 261 1.52 -6.88 28.14
N ALA A 262 0.73 -5.85 28.43
CA ALA A 262 -0.63 -6.02 28.94
C ALA A 262 -1.62 -6.41 27.83
N CYS A 263 -2.75 -6.99 28.24
CA CYS A 263 -3.90 -7.32 27.39
C CYS A 263 -3.56 -8.16 26.14
N VAL A 264 -2.57 -9.07 26.23
CA VAL A 264 -2.09 -9.88 25.10
C VAL A 264 -3.20 -10.78 24.55
N HIS A 265 -3.17 -11.01 23.24
CA HIS A 265 -3.99 -12.00 22.55
C HIS A 265 -3.84 -13.40 23.20
N PRO A 266 -4.86 -14.28 23.19
CA PRO A 266 -4.78 -15.62 23.76
C PRO A 266 -3.59 -16.47 23.29
N SER A 267 -3.08 -16.24 22.09
CA SER A 267 -1.88 -16.92 21.58
C SER A 267 -0.56 -16.45 22.20
N GLY A 268 -0.57 -15.42 23.05
CA GLY A 268 0.60 -14.89 23.75
C GLY A 268 1.59 -14.11 22.87
N LYS A 269 1.37 -14.07 21.55
CA LYS A 269 2.22 -13.37 20.60
C LYS A 269 1.96 -11.86 20.65
N ARG A 270 3.04 -11.08 20.55
CA ARG A 270 3.00 -9.60 20.48
C ARG A 270 3.25 -9.06 19.07
N ASP A 271 3.59 -9.95 18.13
CA ASP A 271 3.86 -9.63 16.74
C ASP A 271 3.74 -10.87 15.85
N LEU A 272 3.68 -10.66 14.54
CA LEU A 272 3.87 -11.69 13.53
C LEU A 272 5.36 -12.02 13.33
N PRO A 273 5.68 -13.26 12.95
CA PRO A 273 7.06 -13.68 12.71
C PRO A 273 7.72 -12.97 11.51
N VAL A 274 6.92 -12.58 10.51
CA VAL A 274 7.37 -11.88 9.31
C VAL A 274 6.30 -10.86 8.94
N ARG A 275 6.74 -9.64 8.61
CA ARG A 275 5.90 -8.60 8.01
C ARG A 275 6.46 -8.22 6.63
N ALA A 276 5.68 -8.43 5.57
CA ALA A 276 6.06 -8.09 4.20
C ALA A 276 5.44 -6.77 3.73
N ALA A 277 4.27 -6.40 4.24
CA ALA A 277 3.55 -5.20 3.81
C ALA A 277 3.78 -4.00 4.75
N ARG A 278 3.43 -2.79 4.29
CA ARG A 278 3.45 -1.58 5.12
C ARG A 278 2.08 -1.38 5.77
N HIS A 279 2.07 -1.29 7.10
CA HIS A 279 0.86 -1.19 7.92
C HIS A 279 0.85 0.09 8.73
N ASP A 280 -0.35 0.60 8.97
CA ASP A 280 -0.62 1.63 9.97
C ASP A 280 -1.75 1.11 10.85
N LEU A 281 -1.40 0.46 11.95
CA LEU A 281 -2.35 -0.12 12.90
C LEU A 281 -3.12 0.94 13.69
N LEU A 282 -2.69 2.22 13.68
CA LEU A 282 -3.44 3.29 14.35
C LEU A 282 -4.79 3.52 13.66
N VAL A 283 -4.77 3.52 12.32
CA VAL A 283 -5.95 3.67 11.45
C VAL A 283 -6.40 2.35 10.83
N ARG A 284 -5.71 1.24 11.14
CA ARG A 284 -5.95 -0.12 10.62
C ARG A 284 -5.79 -0.22 9.10
N GLN A 285 -4.84 0.52 8.53
CA GLN A 285 -4.58 0.52 7.09
C GLN A 285 -3.45 -0.44 6.70
N VAL A 286 -3.57 -1.05 5.53
CA VAL A 286 -2.48 -1.70 4.81
C VAL A 286 -2.28 -1.07 3.45
N ARG A 287 -1.04 -0.73 3.10
CA ARG A 287 -0.72 -0.17 1.79
C ARG A 287 -0.58 -1.30 0.77
N ILE A 288 -1.39 -1.23 -0.28
CA ILE A 288 -1.40 -2.21 -1.39
C ILE A 288 -0.68 -1.69 -2.63
N GLY A 289 -0.46 -0.38 -2.75
CA GLY A 289 0.26 0.17 -3.89
C GLY A 289 0.29 1.69 -3.93
N THR A 290 0.44 2.21 -5.14
CA THR A 290 0.37 3.65 -5.45
C THR A 290 -0.40 3.87 -6.74
N VAL A 291 -1.18 4.93 -6.78
CA VAL A 291 -1.83 5.40 -7.99
C VAL A 291 -0.77 5.99 -8.93
N HIS A 292 -0.76 5.53 -10.18
CA HIS A 292 0.17 6.03 -11.20
C HIS A 292 0.03 7.55 -11.39
N ASP A 293 1.15 8.27 -11.46
CA ASP A 293 1.17 9.71 -11.76
C ASP A 293 1.05 9.93 -13.27
N GLY A 294 -0.18 9.82 -13.79
CA GLY A 294 -0.47 10.01 -15.21
C GLY A 294 -1.80 10.70 -15.42
N GLU A 295 -1.96 11.30 -16.60
CA GLU A 295 -3.07 12.21 -16.89
C GLU A 295 -4.46 11.56 -16.76
N ARG A 296 -4.53 10.24 -16.96
CA ARG A 296 -5.77 9.44 -16.80
C ARG A 296 -6.33 9.41 -15.38
N ASN A 297 -5.48 9.66 -14.37
CA ASN A 297 -5.91 9.70 -12.98
C ASN A 297 -6.27 11.14 -12.59
N PRO A 298 -7.32 11.35 -11.77
CA PRO A 298 -7.62 12.66 -11.21
C PRO A 298 -6.40 13.24 -10.51
N TYR A 299 -6.11 14.53 -10.74
CA TYR A 299 -4.90 15.19 -10.23
C TYR A 299 -4.69 15.00 -8.71
N PRO A 300 -5.73 15.10 -7.85
CA PRO A 300 -5.57 14.86 -6.41
C PRO A 300 -5.12 13.43 -6.05
N ARG A 301 -5.41 12.44 -6.92
CA ARG A 301 -5.10 11.02 -6.70
C ARG A 301 -3.75 10.61 -7.26
N ARG A 302 -3.15 11.39 -8.16
CA ARG A 302 -1.89 11.03 -8.82
C ARG A 302 -0.74 10.86 -7.82
N GLY A 303 -0.02 9.74 -7.90
CA GLY A 303 1.09 9.42 -7.00
C GLY A 303 0.69 9.09 -5.55
N THR A 304 -0.61 9.09 -5.22
CA THR A 304 -1.08 8.79 -3.86
C THR A 304 -0.93 7.31 -3.53
N GLY A 305 -0.67 6.99 -2.26
CA GLY A 305 -0.65 5.61 -1.80
C GLY A 305 -2.07 5.04 -1.75
N LEU A 306 -2.23 3.81 -2.24
CA LEU A 306 -3.49 3.07 -2.18
C LEU A 306 -3.45 2.13 -0.97
N ALA A 307 -4.51 2.17 -0.16
CA ALA A 307 -4.64 1.44 1.08
C ALA A 307 -6.00 0.75 1.23
N LEU A 308 -6.02 -0.32 2.01
CA LEU A 308 -7.24 -0.97 2.46
C LEU A 308 -7.36 -0.84 3.98
N ASP A 309 -8.57 -0.61 4.45
CA ASP A 309 -8.94 -0.52 5.86
C ASP A 309 -10.23 -1.34 6.13
N PRO A 310 -10.59 -1.59 7.40
CA PRO A 310 -11.78 -2.37 7.74
C PRO A 310 -13.10 -1.78 7.20
N VAL A 311 -13.18 -0.47 6.95
CA VAL A 311 -14.40 0.14 6.40
C VAL A 311 -14.57 -0.27 4.94
N LEU A 312 -13.48 -0.27 4.17
CA LEU A 312 -13.49 -0.77 2.79
C LEU A 312 -13.65 -2.29 2.71
N LEU A 313 -13.01 -3.04 3.61
CA LEU A 313 -13.10 -4.50 3.63
C LEU A 313 -14.48 -4.99 4.11
N GLY A 314 -15.18 -4.20 4.93
CA GLY A 314 -16.50 -4.52 5.46
C GLY A 314 -17.60 -4.66 4.40
N THR A 315 -17.39 -4.14 3.19
CA THR A 315 -18.33 -4.29 2.06
C THR A 315 -18.06 -5.50 1.19
N SER A 316 -16.97 -6.25 1.42
CA SER A 316 -16.37 -7.26 0.54
C SER A 316 -15.37 -6.69 -0.47
N LEU A 317 -14.40 -7.53 -0.86
CA LEU A 317 -13.35 -7.24 -1.83
C LEU A 317 -13.29 -8.38 -2.85
N LEU A 318 -13.37 -8.05 -4.15
CA LEU A 318 -13.22 -9.01 -5.24
C LEU A 318 -12.00 -8.67 -6.08
N ALA A 319 -11.09 -9.63 -6.25
CA ALA A 319 -9.86 -9.47 -7.02
C ALA A 319 -9.90 -10.35 -8.29
N VAL A 320 -10.06 -9.72 -9.45
CA VAL A 320 -10.12 -10.40 -10.75
C VAL A 320 -8.89 -10.06 -11.58
N GLY A 321 -8.33 -11.06 -12.23
CA GLY A 321 -7.19 -10.87 -13.13
C GLY A 321 -6.65 -12.21 -13.64
N PRO A 322 -5.81 -12.19 -14.69
CA PRO A 322 -5.24 -13.41 -15.26
C PRO A 322 -4.35 -14.16 -14.24
N PRO A 323 -4.05 -15.44 -14.51
CA PRO A 323 -3.02 -16.16 -13.76
C PRO A 323 -1.71 -15.36 -13.72
N GLY A 324 -1.01 -15.37 -12.58
CA GLY A 324 0.25 -14.63 -12.42
C GLY A 324 0.13 -13.11 -12.22
N ALA A 325 -1.07 -12.51 -12.27
CA ALA A 325 -1.26 -11.06 -12.08
C ALA A 325 -0.98 -10.53 -10.65
N GLY A 326 -0.46 -11.37 -9.74
CA GLY A 326 -0.12 -10.96 -8.37
C GLY A 326 -1.30 -10.90 -7.40
N LYS A 327 -2.49 -11.42 -7.74
CA LYS A 327 -3.68 -11.42 -6.84
C LYS A 327 -3.36 -11.90 -5.42
N THR A 328 -2.67 -13.03 -5.30
CA THR A 328 -2.31 -13.60 -4.00
C THR A 328 -1.21 -12.79 -3.32
N HIS A 329 -0.07 -12.60 -3.98
CA HIS A 329 1.12 -12.03 -3.34
C HIS A 329 1.00 -10.51 -3.09
N ALA A 330 0.40 -9.75 -4.00
CA ALA A 330 0.37 -8.28 -3.94
C ALA A 330 -0.89 -7.72 -3.28
N LEU A 331 -1.95 -8.53 -3.12
CA LEU A 331 -3.22 -8.08 -2.53
C LEU A 331 -3.65 -8.96 -1.35
N VAL A 332 -3.91 -10.25 -1.57
CA VAL A 332 -4.47 -11.13 -0.52
C VAL A 332 -3.51 -11.27 0.66
N ARG A 333 -2.23 -11.55 0.40
CA ARG A 333 -1.22 -11.74 1.46
C ARG A 333 -1.05 -10.49 2.35
N PRO A 334 -0.87 -9.27 1.81
CA PRO A 334 -0.88 -8.04 2.62
C PRO A 334 -2.17 -7.85 3.44
N VAL A 335 -3.34 -8.15 2.87
CA VAL A 335 -4.62 -8.04 3.58
C VAL A 335 -4.70 -9.03 4.74
N VAL A 336 -4.33 -10.29 4.51
CA VAL A 336 -4.27 -11.33 5.54
C VAL A 336 -3.28 -10.96 6.65
N GLU A 337 -2.10 -10.48 6.28
CA GLU A 337 -1.08 -10.01 7.24
C GLU A 337 -1.61 -8.86 8.10
N SER A 338 -2.28 -7.87 7.50
CA SER A 338 -2.92 -6.76 8.20
C SER A 338 -4.02 -7.22 9.16
N LEU A 339 -4.89 -8.14 8.73
CA LEU A 339 -5.96 -8.67 9.57
C LEU A 339 -5.42 -9.54 10.71
N ALA A 340 -4.33 -10.27 10.50
CA ALA A 340 -3.66 -11.03 11.55
C ALA A 340 -3.00 -10.10 12.60
N LEU A 341 -2.37 -9.00 12.17
CA LEU A 341 -1.87 -7.97 13.12
C LEU A 341 -3.02 -7.32 13.91
N GLN A 342 -4.15 -7.04 13.25
CA GLN A 342 -5.35 -6.54 13.93
C GLN A 342 -5.95 -7.56 14.90
N ALA A 343 -5.88 -8.86 14.58
CA ALA A 343 -6.29 -9.92 15.49
C ALA A 343 -5.41 -9.98 16.74
N LEU A 344 -4.09 -9.88 16.59
CA LEU A 344 -3.16 -9.75 17.73
C LEU A 344 -3.43 -8.51 18.60
N ALA A 345 -3.97 -7.44 18.01
CA ALA A 345 -4.42 -6.24 18.71
C ALA A 345 -5.85 -6.35 19.29
N GLY A 346 -6.55 -7.47 19.11
CA GLY A 346 -7.93 -7.66 19.56
C GLY A 346 -8.96 -6.80 18.79
N GLN A 347 -8.61 -6.39 17.57
CA GLN A 347 -9.42 -5.52 16.72
C GLN A 347 -10.19 -6.26 15.62
N ALA A 348 -9.79 -7.50 15.31
CA ALA A 348 -10.41 -8.34 14.29
C ALA A 348 -10.34 -9.83 14.67
N ALA A 349 -11.12 -10.66 13.98
CA ALA A 349 -10.91 -12.10 13.89
C ALA A 349 -10.81 -12.43 12.39
N VAL A 350 -9.92 -13.34 12.01
CA VAL A 350 -9.65 -13.66 10.60
C VAL A 350 -9.65 -15.17 10.39
N ILE A 351 -10.36 -15.60 9.36
CA ILE A 351 -10.31 -16.98 8.84
C ILE A 351 -9.82 -16.87 7.41
N VAL A 352 -8.82 -17.66 7.06
CA VAL A 352 -8.20 -17.66 5.74
C VAL A 352 -8.34 -19.04 5.13
N VAL A 353 -8.98 -19.11 3.97
CA VAL A 353 -9.16 -20.35 3.21
C VAL A 353 -8.37 -20.23 1.92
N CYS A 354 -7.51 -21.20 1.65
CA CYS A 354 -6.68 -21.22 0.45
C CYS A 354 -6.43 -22.64 -0.04
N ALA A 355 -6.06 -22.76 -1.33
CA ALA A 355 -5.59 -24.02 -1.87
C ALA A 355 -4.28 -24.46 -1.20
N ALA A 356 -4.06 -25.78 -1.13
CA ALA A 356 -2.82 -26.35 -0.62
C ALA A 356 -1.60 -25.77 -1.35
N GLY A 357 -0.58 -25.37 -0.59
CA GLY A 357 0.63 -24.73 -1.12
C GLY A 357 0.52 -23.23 -1.39
N THR A 358 -0.62 -22.59 -1.13
CA THR A 358 -0.73 -21.12 -1.24
C THR A 358 0.05 -20.45 -0.10
N GLU A 359 1.04 -19.63 -0.44
CA GLU A 359 1.85 -18.90 0.55
C GLU A 359 1.12 -17.64 1.08
N LEU A 360 0.40 -17.79 2.19
CA LEU A 360 -0.25 -16.67 2.91
C LEU A 360 0.46 -16.34 4.23
N GLY A 361 1.76 -16.62 4.31
CA GLY A 361 2.57 -16.49 5.52
C GLY A 361 2.83 -17.82 6.22
N PRO A 362 3.75 -17.85 7.19
CA PRO A 362 4.10 -19.07 7.89
C PRO A 362 2.93 -19.59 8.74
N ALA A 363 2.81 -20.91 8.91
CA ALA A 363 1.79 -21.52 9.77
C ALA A 363 1.83 -20.98 11.21
N SER A 364 3.02 -20.60 11.70
CA SER A 364 3.20 -19.97 13.01
C SER A 364 2.61 -18.57 13.13
N ALA A 365 2.13 -17.95 12.05
CA ALA A 365 1.39 -16.69 12.09
C ALA A 365 -0.08 -16.87 12.50
N TYR A 366 -0.60 -18.10 12.45
CA TYR A 366 -1.99 -18.43 12.76
C TYR A 366 -2.09 -19.10 14.13
N ASP A 367 -3.26 -18.96 14.76
CA ASP A 367 -3.55 -19.61 16.04
C ASP A 367 -3.99 -21.07 15.84
N VAL A 368 -4.70 -21.33 14.73
CA VAL A 368 -5.20 -22.64 14.32
C VAL A 368 -4.91 -22.81 12.83
N VAL A 369 -4.34 -23.96 12.45
CA VAL A 369 -4.10 -24.33 11.06
C VAL A 369 -4.72 -25.70 10.82
N VAL A 370 -5.68 -25.75 9.89
CA VAL A 370 -6.35 -26.98 9.47
C VAL A 370 -5.88 -27.33 8.07
N ARG A 371 -5.29 -28.52 7.91
CA ARG A 371 -4.84 -29.07 6.62
C ARG A 371 -5.64 -30.33 6.35
N LEU A 372 -6.73 -30.18 5.60
CA LEU A 372 -7.64 -31.28 5.29
C LEU A 372 -6.90 -32.42 4.59
N GLY A 373 -7.04 -33.64 5.11
CA GLY A 373 -6.39 -34.85 4.60
C GLY A 373 -4.89 -34.97 4.89
N ASP A 374 -4.29 -34.05 5.65
CA ASP A 374 -2.91 -34.14 6.10
C ASP A 374 -2.86 -34.75 7.51
N PRO A 375 -2.26 -35.95 7.69
CA PRO A 375 -2.22 -36.62 8.99
C PRO A 375 -1.38 -35.86 10.04
N GLU A 376 -0.51 -34.94 9.60
CA GLU A 376 0.28 -34.08 10.50
C GLU A 376 -0.49 -32.84 10.95
N SER A 377 -1.73 -32.64 10.47
CA SER A 377 -2.58 -31.54 10.90
C SER A 377 -3.02 -31.74 12.35
N VAL A 378 -2.63 -30.81 13.23
CA VAL A 378 -3.03 -30.84 14.65
C VAL A 378 -4.54 -30.63 14.82
N TYR A 379 -5.16 -29.90 13.89
CA TYR A 379 -6.57 -29.58 13.89
C TYR A 379 -7.24 -30.16 12.65
N ASP A 380 -8.48 -30.58 12.81
CA ASP A 380 -9.34 -31.05 11.72
C ASP A 380 -10.65 -30.25 11.70
N LEU A 381 -11.39 -30.33 10.60
CA LEU A 381 -12.69 -29.68 10.44
C LEU A 381 -13.82 -30.67 10.70
N ASP A 382 -14.64 -30.38 11.70
CA ASP A 382 -15.89 -31.11 11.89
C ASP A 382 -16.92 -30.70 10.82
N LEU A 383 -17.17 -31.61 9.87
CA LEU A 383 -18.13 -31.40 8.78
C LEU A 383 -19.59 -31.32 9.25
N TYR A 384 -19.88 -31.76 10.48
CA TYR A 384 -21.24 -31.89 10.99
C TYR A 384 -21.63 -30.74 11.93
N GLY A 385 -20.77 -29.72 12.09
CA GLY A 385 -21.09 -28.55 12.90
C GLY A 385 -21.30 -28.87 14.39
N GLY A 386 -20.67 -29.92 14.91
CA GLY A 386 -20.77 -30.35 16.30
C GLY A 386 -21.98 -31.23 16.62
N THR A 387 -22.87 -31.51 15.65
CA THR A 387 -23.99 -32.42 15.90
C THR A 387 -23.52 -33.86 15.99
N THR A 388 -24.25 -34.62 16.80
CA THR A 388 -24.09 -36.07 16.85
C THR A 388 -25.31 -36.77 16.24
N ASP A 389 -26.36 -36.05 15.88
CA ASP A 389 -27.52 -36.65 15.22
C ASP A 389 -27.20 -36.93 13.74
N PRO A 390 -27.26 -38.20 13.27
CA PRO A 390 -26.96 -38.54 11.88
C PRO A 390 -27.88 -37.85 10.87
N ASP A 391 -29.13 -37.55 11.24
CA ASP A 391 -30.08 -36.89 10.35
C ASP A 391 -29.76 -35.39 10.21
N GLU A 392 -29.44 -34.71 11.31
CA GLU A 392 -28.97 -33.32 11.30
C GLU A 392 -27.62 -33.19 10.57
N ALA A 393 -26.70 -34.13 10.83
CA ALA A 393 -25.42 -34.24 10.13
C ALA A 393 -25.60 -34.39 8.61
N ALA A 394 -26.61 -35.16 8.18
CA ALA A 394 -26.93 -35.34 6.77
C ALA A 394 -27.47 -34.05 6.13
N VAL A 395 -28.28 -33.27 6.85
CA VAL A 395 -28.78 -31.96 6.38
C VAL A 395 -27.63 -30.98 6.19
N VAL A 396 -26.78 -30.81 7.20
CA VAL A 396 -25.64 -29.87 7.17
C VAL A 396 -24.68 -30.21 6.03
N LEU A 397 -24.35 -31.50 5.87
CA LEU A 397 -23.51 -31.95 4.76
C LEU A 397 -24.19 -31.79 3.39
N ALA A 398 -25.48 -32.09 3.28
CA ALA A 398 -26.21 -31.93 2.03
C ALA A 398 -26.21 -30.47 1.58
N GLU A 399 -26.44 -29.54 2.50
CA GLU A 399 -26.37 -28.10 2.23
C GLU A 399 -24.97 -27.68 1.77
N GLY A 400 -23.92 -28.12 2.48
CA GLY A 400 -22.54 -27.78 2.12
C GLY A 400 -22.05 -28.38 0.79
N LEU A 401 -22.50 -29.59 0.44
CA LEU A 401 -22.08 -30.30 -0.78
C LEU A 401 -22.89 -29.90 -2.01
N VAL A 402 -24.20 -29.68 -1.85
CA VAL A 402 -25.11 -29.33 -2.95
C VAL A 402 -25.16 -27.82 -3.19
N GLY A 403 -25.07 -27.01 -2.13
CA GLY A 403 -25.14 -25.56 -2.21
C GLY A 403 -26.34 -25.07 -3.04
N ASP A 404 -26.09 -24.10 -3.93
CA ASP A 404 -27.07 -23.47 -4.83
C ASP A 404 -27.16 -24.16 -6.21
N LEU A 405 -26.77 -25.43 -6.33
CA LEU A 405 -26.89 -26.15 -7.61
C LEU A 405 -28.37 -26.27 -8.02
N THR A 406 -28.76 -25.55 -9.06
CA THR A 406 -30.16 -25.45 -9.54
C THR A 406 -30.77 -26.79 -9.94
N ASP A 407 -29.94 -27.77 -10.31
CA ASP A 407 -30.37 -29.06 -10.86
C ASP A 407 -30.35 -30.20 -9.82
N THR A 408 -29.95 -29.92 -8.56
CA THR A 408 -29.80 -30.95 -7.52
C THR A 408 -30.75 -30.71 -6.36
N ASP A 409 -31.63 -31.68 -6.09
CA ASP A 409 -32.58 -31.63 -4.97
C ASP A 409 -31.86 -31.91 -3.63
N SER A 410 -31.67 -30.86 -2.82
CA SER A 410 -31.07 -30.94 -1.49
C SER A 410 -31.75 -31.97 -0.58
N ARG A 411 -33.07 -32.23 -0.74
CA ARG A 411 -33.77 -33.26 0.04
C ARG A 411 -33.33 -34.68 -0.33
N ARG A 412 -33.05 -34.93 -1.61
CA ARG A 412 -32.52 -36.23 -2.06
C ARG A 412 -31.11 -36.46 -1.54
N ALA A 413 -30.26 -35.44 -1.59
CA ALA A 413 -28.90 -35.51 -1.03
C ALA A 413 -28.95 -35.78 0.48
N THR A 414 -29.80 -35.07 1.22
CA THR A 414 -30.02 -35.30 2.66
C THR A 414 -30.44 -36.74 2.93
N THR A 415 -31.43 -37.26 2.19
CA THR A 415 -31.93 -38.63 2.39
C THR A 415 -30.85 -39.68 2.11
N ALA A 416 -30.07 -39.49 1.04
CA ALA A 416 -28.98 -40.39 0.70
C ALA A 416 -27.86 -40.38 1.76
N LEU A 417 -27.52 -39.20 2.28
CA LEU A 417 -26.52 -39.07 3.35
C LEU A 417 -27.02 -39.67 4.66
N ALA A 418 -28.28 -39.46 5.05
CA ALA A 418 -28.87 -40.06 6.25
C ALA A 418 -28.82 -41.60 6.19
N GLN A 419 -29.08 -42.19 5.01
CA GLN A 419 -28.98 -43.63 4.77
C GLN A 419 -27.56 -44.19 4.95
N ILE A 420 -26.53 -43.35 4.92
CA ILE A 420 -25.12 -43.75 5.10
C ILE A 420 -24.67 -43.44 6.54
N LEU A 421 -24.96 -42.24 7.03
CA LEU A 421 -24.49 -41.75 8.34
C LEU A 421 -25.16 -42.49 9.50
N GLY A 422 -26.46 -42.80 9.39
CA GLY A 422 -27.19 -43.55 10.42
C GLY A 422 -26.58 -44.93 10.68
N PRO A 423 -26.43 -45.79 9.65
CA PRO A 423 -25.76 -47.08 9.81
C PRO A 423 -24.30 -46.99 10.26
N PHE A 424 -23.52 -46.02 9.75
CA PHE A 424 -22.14 -45.84 10.17
C PHE A 424 -22.04 -45.52 11.67
N ARG A 425 -22.88 -44.58 12.16
CA ARG A 425 -22.93 -44.22 13.57
C ARG A 425 -23.36 -45.41 14.43
N ALA A 426 -24.35 -46.19 13.99
CA ALA A 426 -24.78 -47.39 14.71
C ALA A 426 -23.66 -48.44 14.83
N ALA A 427 -22.83 -48.60 13.78
CA ALA A 427 -21.72 -49.55 13.77
C ALA A 427 -20.48 -49.08 14.54
N HIS A 428 -20.14 -47.78 14.47
CA HIS A 428 -18.87 -47.25 14.96
C HIS A 428 -18.99 -46.31 16.18
N GLY A 429 -20.21 -45.98 16.61
CA GLY A 429 -20.47 -45.08 17.74
C GLY A 429 -20.10 -43.61 17.50
N ARG A 430 -19.70 -43.27 16.26
CA ARG A 430 -19.26 -41.92 15.85
C ARG A 430 -19.63 -41.67 14.40
N LEU A 431 -19.60 -40.40 13.98
CA LEU A 431 -19.68 -40.04 12.56
C LEU A 431 -18.30 -40.20 11.88
N PRO A 432 -18.24 -40.34 10.54
CA PRO A 432 -16.98 -40.38 9.79
C PRO A 432 -16.09 -39.15 10.07
N ALA A 433 -14.77 -39.32 10.12
CA ALA A 433 -13.81 -38.20 10.24
C ALA A 433 -13.18 -37.93 8.86
N VAL A 434 -12.54 -36.77 8.67
CA VAL A 434 -11.92 -36.34 7.40
C VAL A 434 -10.46 -36.77 7.30
#